data_AF-A0A1E4M535-F1
#
_entry.id   AF-A0A1E4M535-F1
#
_cell.length_a   1.000
_cell.length_b   1.000
_cell.length_c   1.000
_cell.angle_alpha   90.00
_cell.angle_beta   90.00
_cell.angle_gamma   90.00
#
_symmetry.space_group_name_H-M   'P 1'
#
loop_
_entity.id
_entity.type
_entity.pdbx_description
1 polymer ?
#
loop_
_entity_poly.entity_id
_entity_poly.type
_entity_poly.pdbx_seq_one_letter_code
_entity_poly.pdbx_strand_id
1 'polypeptide(L)'
;MNDDELVRRFDDGTLDSFPHELHVRLAQAKLARMPEADALESIRSGIRRMAGNSGKYHDTRTVAWFRLIAAGVPHDQLMRRDLLDDYYSSETLELGRESFVEPDLQPLSPTS
;
A
#
# COMPACT_ATOMS: atom_id res chain seq x y z
N MET A 1 -11.65 6.39 -14.69
CA MET A 1 -11.90 7.06 -13.39
C MET A 1 -10.74 8.00 -13.11
N ASN A 2 -11.02 9.27 -12.81
CA ASN A 2 -9.99 10.22 -12.36
C ASN A 2 -9.65 9.98 -10.88
N ASP A 3 -8.67 10.70 -10.36
CA ASP A 3 -8.16 10.43 -9.01
C ASP A 3 -9.13 10.86 -7.90
N ASP A 4 -9.90 11.94 -8.11
CA ASP A 4 -10.92 12.36 -7.14
C ASP A 4 -12.04 11.33 -6.99
N GLU A 5 -12.53 10.80 -8.11
CA GLU A 5 -13.55 9.75 -8.08
C GLU A 5 -12.97 8.43 -7.54
N LEU A 6 -11.70 8.12 -7.78
CA LEU A 6 -11.03 6.96 -7.19
C LEU A 6 -10.98 7.07 -5.66
N VAL A 7 -10.51 8.22 -5.14
CA VAL A 7 -10.43 8.47 -3.69
C VAL A 7 -11.83 8.39 -3.07
N ARG A 8 -12.81 9.08 -3.65
CA ARG A 8 -14.20 9.07 -3.14
C ARG A 8 -14.79 7.66 -3.10
N ARG A 9 -14.69 6.90 -4.19
CA ARG A 9 -15.27 5.54 -4.24
C ARG A 9 -14.55 4.57 -3.32
N PHE A 10 -13.25 4.73 -3.12
CA PHE A 10 -12.49 3.95 -2.14
C PHE A 10 -12.97 4.24 -0.71
N ASP A 11 -13.06 5.52 -0.34
CA ASP A 11 -13.48 5.95 0.99
C ASP A 11 -14.93 5.53 1.29
N ASP A 12 -15.82 5.67 0.30
CA ASP A 12 -17.21 5.21 0.39
C ASP A 12 -17.32 3.66 0.39
N GLY A 13 -16.27 2.93 -0.01
CA GLY A 13 -16.27 1.48 -0.16
C GLY A 13 -17.18 0.98 -1.28
N THR A 14 -17.26 1.74 -2.37
CA THR A 14 -18.09 1.46 -3.55
C THR A 14 -17.27 1.04 -4.76
N LEU A 15 -15.99 0.70 -4.58
CA LEU A 15 -15.15 0.12 -5.61
C LEU A 15 -15.46 -1.36 -5.81
N ASP A 16 -15.84 -1.72 -7.04
CA ASP A 16 -16.12 -3.10 -7.43
C ASP A 16 -14.85 -3.97 -7.50
N SER A 17 -13.71 -3.35 -7.82
CA SER A 17 -12.41 -4.00 -7.89
C SER A 17 -11.29 -3.05 -7.47
N PHE A 18 -10.23 -3.62 -6.92
CA PHE A 18 -9.06 -2.88 -6.47
C PHE A 18 -7.78 -3.63 -6.89
N PRO A 19 -7.43 -3.58 -8.19
CA PRO A 19 -6.18 -4.15 -8.69
C PRO A 19 -4.98 -3.28 -8.29
N HIS A 20 -3.78 -3.85 -8.42
CA HIS A 20 -2.51 -3.23 -8.05
C HIS A 20 -2.32 -1.81 -8.61
N GLU A 21 -2.68 -1.57 -9.88
CA GLU A 21 -2.58 -0.23 -10.48
C GLU A 21 -3.41 0.82 -9.72
N LEU A 22 -4.62 0.46 -9.26
CA LEU A 22 -5.44 1.36 -8.47
C LEU A 22 -4.89 1.57 -7.07
N HIS A 23 -4.16 0.60 -6.48
CA HIS A 23 -3.46 0.80 -5.21
C HIS A 23 -2.43 1.93 -5.35
N VAL A 24 -1.61 1.87 -6.40
CA VAL A 24 -0.55 2.85 -6.64
C VAL A 24 -1.13 4.24 -6.90
N ARG A 25 -2.13 4.32 -7.80
CA ARG A 25 -2.79 5.59 -8.11
C ARG A 25 -3.51 6.19 -6.91
N LEU A 26 -4.19 5.38 -6.08
CA LEU A 26 -4.87 5.85 -4.87
C LEU A 26 -3.86 6.41 -3.86
N ALA A 27 -2.73 5.73 -3.66
CA ALA A 27 -1.70 6.19 -2.73
C ALA A 27 -1.10 7.52 -3.18
N GLN A 28 -0.74 7.65 -4.46
CA GLN A 28 -0.27 8.92 -5.04
C GLN A 28 -1.32 10.03 -4.90
N ALA A 29 -2.59 9.71 -5.18
CA ALA A 29 -3.69 10.65 -5.04
C ALA A 29 -3.87 11.13 -3.59
N LYS A 30 -3.81 10.24 -2.59
CA LYS A 30 -3.93 10.62 -1.18
C LYS A 30 -2.71 11.41 -0.71
N LEU A 31 -1.48 10.99 -1.06
CA LEU A 31 -0.25 11.73 -0.75
C LEU A 31 -0.23 13.17 -1.31
N ALA A 32 -0.87 13.40 -2.46
CA ALA A 32 -1.01 14.74 -3.03
C ALA A 32 -2.02 15.64 -2.29
N ARG A 33 -2.88 15.06 -1.43
CA ARG A 33 -4.02 15.73 -0.79
C ARG A 33 -3.88 15.88 0.72
N MET A 34 -3.08 15.04 1.37
CA MET A 34 -2.99 14.98 2.84
C MET A 34 -1.59 14.53 3.31
N PRO A 35 -1.25 14.78 4.59
CA PRO A 35 0.01 14.30 5.17
C PRO A 35 0.20 12.79 5.01
N GLU A 36 1.47 12.35 4.90
CA GLU A 36 1.82 10.96 4.67
C GLU A 36 1.22 10.00 5.71
N ALA A 37 1.26 10.37 6.99
CA ALA A 37 0.70 9.56 8.07
C ALA A 37 -0.82 9.36 7.91
N ASP A 38 -1.55 10.43 7.59
CA ASP A 38 -3.01 10.37 7.40
C ASP A 38 -3.38 9.57 6.15
N ALA A 39 -2.60 9.72 5.07
CA ALA A 39 -2.77 8.94 3.85
C ALA A 39 -2.56 7.44 4.10
N LEU A 40 -1.53 7.07 4.87
CA LEU A 40 -1.26 5.69 5.24
C LEU A 40 -2.38 5.10 6.09
N GLU A 41 -2.83 5.82 7.13
CA GLU A 41 -3.92 5.35 7.98
C GLU A 41 -5.21 5.14 7.19
N SER A 42 -5.53 6.09 6.30
CA SER A 42 -6.70 6.01 5.43
C SER A 42 -6.65 4.77 4.53
N ILE A 43 -5.50 4.48 3.91
CA ILE A 43 -5.33 3.32 3.02
C ILE A 43 -5.40 2.00 3.81
N ARG A 44 -4.70 1.90 4.94
CA ARG A 44 -4.76 0.70 5.80
C ARG A 44 -6.19 0.40 6.24
N SER A 45 -6.90 1.42 6.70
CA SER A 45 -8.29 1.28 7.16
C SER A 45 -9.22 0.88 6.03
N GLY A 46 -9.10 1.52 4.86
CA GLY A 46 -9.94 1.21 3.69
C GLY A 46 -9.70 -0.21 3.16
N ILE A 47 -8.44 -0.63 2.99
CA ILE A 47 -8.12 -1.99 2.51
C ILE A 47 -8.56 -3.03 3.54
N ARG A 48 -8.39 -2.77 4.83
CA ARG A 48 -8.86 -3.68 5.90
C ARG A 48 -10.38 -3.84 5.85
N ARG A 49 -11.13 -2.75 5.66
CA ARG A 49 -12.58 -2.77 5.47
C ARG A 49 -12.98 -3.57 4.22
N MET A 50 -12.30 -3.37 3.09
CA MET A 50 -12.56 -4.11 1.85
C MET A 50 -12.26 -5.61 1.98
N ALA A 51 -11.19 -5.96 2.71
CA ALA A 51 -10.85 -7.36 2.96
C ALA A 51 -11.84 -8.04 3.92
N GLY A 52 -12.46 -7.29 4.84
CA GLY A 52 -13.36 -7.83 5.85
C GLY A 52 -12.75 -9.04 6.56
N ASN A 53 -13.54 -10.11 6.72
CA ASN A 53 -13.09 -11.36 7.36
C ASN A 53 -12.51 -12.39 6.38
N SER A 54 -12.16 -11.98 5.15
CA SER A 54 -11.66 -12.93 4.13
C SER A 54 -10.23 -13.42 4.37
N GLY A 55 -9.52 -12.85 5.34
CA GLY A 55 -8.10 -13.14 5.58
C GLY A 55 -7.16 -12.61 4.48
N LYS A 56 -7.68 -11.85 3.50
CA LYS A 56 -6.88 -11.29 2.38
C LYS A 56 -6.12 -10.03 2.74
N TYR A 57 -6.39 -9.42 3.90
CA TYR A 57 -5.62 -8.29 4.38
C TYR A 57 -4.20 -8.72 4.76
N HIS A 58 -3.23 -7.90 4.39
CA HIS A 58 -1.84 -8.09 4.76
C HIS A 58 -1.21 -6.72 5.06
N ASP A 59 -0.98 -6.48 6.35
CA ASP A 59 -0.58 -5.18 6.86
C ASP A 59 0.79 -4.77 6.32
N THR A 60 1.78 -5.66 6.40
CA THR A 60 3.14 -5.37 5.92
C THR A 60 3.19 -5.04 4.44
N ARG A 61 2.53 -5.83 3.59
CA ARG A 61 2.46 -5.53 2.16
C ARG A 61 1.82 -4.17 1.91
N THR A 62 0.72 -3.87 2.60
CA THR A 62 0.01 -2.58 2.45
C THR A 62 0.91 -1.40 2.79
N VAL A 63 1.58 -1.46 3.94
CA VAL A 63 2.46 -0.38 4.42
C VAL A 63 3.72 -0.28 3.56
N ALA A 64 4.35 -1.40 3.20
CA ALA A 64 5.58 -1.41 2.41
C ALA A 64 5.36 -0.81 1.02
N TRP A 65 4.28 -1.21 0.34
CA TRP A 65 3.91 -0.61 -0.95
C TRP A 65 3.67 0.89 -0.83
N PHE A 66 2.94 1.33 0.20
CA PHE A 66 2.70 2.75 0.43
C PHE A 66 4.02 3.52 0.64
N ARG A 67 4.93 3.01 1.46
CA ARG A 67 6.22 3.65 1.74
C ARG A 67 7.08 3.78 0.48
N LEU A 68 7.13 2.75 -0.38
CA LEU A 68 7.85 2.82 -1.66
C LEU A 68 7.25 3.88 -2.60
N ILE A 69 5.93 4.02 -2.62
CA ILE A 69 5.24 5.06 -3.40
C ILE A 69 5.59 6.44 -2.86
N ALA A 70 5.53 6.63 -1.53
CA ALA A 70 5.88 7.89 -0.86
C ALA A 70 7.35 8.26 -1.08
N ALA A 71 8.25 7.28 -1.13
CA ALA A 71 9.66 7.45 -1.44
C ALA A 71 9.95 7.83 -2.90
N GLY A 72 8.94 7.84 -3.77
CA GLY A 72 9.09 8.23 -5.17
C GLY A 72 9.71 7.14 -6.05
N VAL A 73 9.56 5.87 -5.69
CA VAL A 73 9.99 4.75 -6.54
C VAL A 73 9.35 4.88 -7.93
N PRO A 74 10.11 4.71 -9.04
CA PRO A 74 9.59 4.85 -10.39
C PRO A 74 8.38 3.94 -10.68
N HIS A 75 7.44 4.44 -11.48
CA HIS A 75 6.20 3.73 -11.77
C HIS A 75 6.43 2.33 -12.37
N ASP A 76 7.42 2.18 -13.25
CA ASP A 76 7.78 0.89 -13.86
C ASP A 76 8.21 -0.14 -12.80
N GLN A 77 8.98 0.29 -11.80
CA GLN A 77 9.35 -0.57 -10.67
C GLN A 77 8.13 -0.88 -9.80
N LEU A 78 7.28 0.10 -9.55
CA LEU A 78 6.06 -0.11 -8.77
C LEU A 78 5.11 -1.12 -9.43
N MET A 79 5.20 -1.37 -10.73
CA MET A 79 4.38 -2.39 -11.41
C MET A 79 4.94 -3.82 -11.27
N ARG A 80 6.16 -4.01 -10.77
CA ARG A 80 6.72 -5.34 -10.47
C ARG A 80 5.97 -5.98 -9.31
N ARG A 81 5.38 -7.16 -9.54
CA ARG A 81 4.62 -7.88 -8.49
C ARG A 81 5.51 -8.46 -7.39
N ASP A 82 6.78 -8.67 -7.72
CA ASP A 82 7.87 -9.21 -6.92
C ASP A 82 8.72 -8.12 -6.25
N LEU A 83 8.39 -6.83 -6.39
CA LEU A 83 9.23 -5.73 -5.87
C LEU A 83 9.54 -5.88 -4.37
N LEU A 84 8.58 -6.37 -3.57
CA LEU A 84 8.79 -6.53 -2.13
C LEU A 84 9.81 -7.62 -1.79
N ASP A 85 10.06 -8.57 -2.69
CA ASP A 85 11.04 -9.65 -2.49
C ASP A 85 12.48 -9.09 -2.50
N ASP A 86 12.68 -7.88 -3.05
CA ASP A 86 13.95 -7.16 -2.94
C ASP A 86 14.19 -6.71 -1.47
N TYR A 87 13.15 -6.44 -0.69
CA TYR A 87 13.26 -5.85 0.66
C TYR A 87 12.98 -6.85 1.80
N TYR A 88 12.14 -7.84 1.53
CA TYR A 88 11.66 -8.79 2.52
C TYR A 88 11.97 -10.23 2.15
N SER A 89 12.35 -11.04 3.13
CA SER A 89 12.22 -12.50 3.00
C SER A 89 10.75 -12.93 3.10
N SER A 90 10.44 -14.11 2.54
CA SER A 90 9.10 -14.68 2.63
C SER A 90 8.65 -14.92 4.08
N GLU A 91 9.58 -15.30 4.96
CA GLU A 91 9.31 -15.50 6.39
C GLU A 91 8.86 -14.21 7.07
N THR A 92 9.59 -13.12 6.83
CA THR A 92 9.27 -11.80 7.39
C THR A 92 7.94 -11.27 6.86
N LEU A 93 7.62 -11.49 5.58
CA LEU A 93 6.29 -11.14 5.05
C LEU A 93 5.17 -11.88 5.79
N GLU A 94 5.30 -13.19 5.99
CA GLU A 94 4.24 -13.98 6.65
C GLU A 94 4.03 -13.57 8.12
N LEU A 95 5.11 -13.26 8.86
CA LEU A 95 5.01 -12.69 10.21
C LEU A 95 4.28 -11.34 10.22
N GLY A 96 4.46 -10.57 9.15
CA GLY A 96 3.93 -9.24 8.95
C GLY A 96 2.46 -9.15 8.51
N ARG A 97 1.71 -10.25 8.56
CA ARG A 97 0.35 -10.29 8.00
C ARG A 97 -0.63 -9.40 8.76
N GLU A 98 -0.64 -9.50 10.09
CA GLU A 98 -1.60 -8.81 10.95
C GLU A 98 -1.10 -7.45 11.44
N SER A 99 0.21 -7.31 11.59
CA SER A 99 0.89 -6.08 11.98
C SER A 99 2.14 -5.86 11.13
N PHE A 100 2.36 -4.61 10.76
CA PHE A 100 3.53 -4.19 10.00
C PHE A 100 4.84 -4.58 10.71
N VAL A 101 5.75 -5.16 9.93
CA VAL A 101 7.14 -5.40 10.31
C VAL A 101 8.07 -4.71 9.32
N GLU A 102 9.19 -4.20 9.83
CA GLU A 102 10.24 -3.60 9.01
C GLU A 102 10.92 -4.68 8.13
N PRO A 103 11.45 -4.30 6.96
CA PRO A 103 12.15 -5.22 6.07
C PRO A 103 13.44 -5.77 6.69
N ASP A 104 13.76 -7.02 6.36
CA ASP A 104 14.93 -7.75 6.87
C ASP A 104 16.09 -7.84 5.87
N LEU A 105 15.84 -7.67 4.58
CA LEU A 105 16.90 -7.70 3.55
C LEU A 105 17.47 -6.31 3.28
N GLN A 106 16.60 -5.32 3.07
CA GLN A 106 16.98 -3.96 2.68
C GLN A 106 15.95 -2.94 3.19
N PRO A 107 16.34 -1.73 3.63
CA PRO A 107 15.39 -0.71 4.06
C PRO A 107 14.54 -0.18 2.88
N LEU A 108 13.26 0.15 3.12
CA LEU A 108 12.32 0.63 2.09
C LEU A 108 12.61 2.07 1.60
N SER A 109 13.45 2.81 2.32
CA SER A 109 13.99 4.12 1.93
C SER A 109 15.35 4.32 2.62
N PRO A 110 16.28 5.09 2.04
CA PRO A 110 17.47 5.51 2.76
C PRO A 110 17.05 6.44 3.90
N THR A 111 17.54 6.17 5.11
CA THR A 111 17.41 7.07 6.25
C THR A 111 17.90 8.45 5.82
N SER A 112 16.99 9.45 5.79
CA SER A 112 17.39 10.86 5.62
C SER A 112 18.18 11.36 6.82
#